data_AF-A0A925IFG1-F1
#
_entry.id   AF-A0A925IFG1-F1
#
_cell.length_a   1.000
_cell.length_b   1.000
_cell.length_c   1.000
_cell.angle_alpha   90.00
_cell.angle_beta   90.00
_cell.angle_gamma   90.00
#
_symmetry.space_group_name_H-M   'P 1'
#
loop_
_entity.id
_entity.type
_entity.pdbx_description
1 polymer ?
#
loop_
_entity_poly.entity_id
_entity_poly.type
_entity_poly.pdbx_seq_one_letter_code
_entity_poly.pdbx_strand_id
1 'polypeptide(L)'
;MFFRLIHKFHEHLEIYYGERLLFRYVYIPRTQTIESPRPYFHPIKTLAGDTLTLFRPNDHRWQHGLSMAIPYLSGENFWGGLTYEHGTGYVQKPNNGQQRHLDWNNMMCDEAQGVHLTEQLVWVTQSGEKWLDETRQISVSKIAPDSDYWTLEIQLWLKNR
;
A
#
# COMPACT_ATOMS: atom_id res chain seq x y z
N MET A 1 -2.33 12.74 24.23
CA MET A 1 -3.07 12.44 22.99
C MET A 1 -2.53 11.13 22.47
N PHE A 2 -3.39 10.19 22.11
CA PHE A 2 -3.02 8.78 21.94
C PHE A 2 -3.21 8.30 20.50
N PHE A 3 -2.49 7.24 20.12
CA PHE A 3 -2.72 6.55 18.86
C PHE A 3 -3.92 5.60 18.97
N ARG A 4 -4.72 5.55 17.92
CA ARG A 4 -5.82 4.58 17.80
C ARG A 4 -5.73 3.87 16.46
N LEU A 5 -5.80 2.55 16.51
CA LEU A 5 -5.88 1.68 15.34
C LEU A 5 -7.30 1.12 15.22
N ILE A 6 -7.91 1.27 14.05
CA ILE A 6 -9.17 0.60 13.69
C ILE A 6 -8.84 -0.45 12.63
N HIS A 7 -9.21 -1.71 12.90
CA HIS A 7 -9.02 -2.81 11.96
C HIS A 7 -10.35 -3.28 11.40
N LYS A 8 -10.55 -3.06 10.10
CA LYS A 8 -11.63 -3.73 9.37
C LYS A 8 -11.09 -4.97 8.69
N PHE A 9 -11.39 -6.13 9.26
CA PHE A 9 -10.89 -7.41 8.78
C PHE A 9 -11.17 -7.62 7.29
N HIS A 10 -10.19 -8.21 6.62
CA HIS A 10 -10.15 -8.46 5.18
C HIS A 10 -10.36 -7.22 4.30
N GLU A 11 -10.06 -6.02 4.81
CA GLU A 11 -10.22 -4.77 4.06
C GLU A 11 -9.05 -3.81 4.30
N HIS A 12 -8.99 -3.19 5.48
CA HIS A 12 -8.06 -2.09 5.75
C HIS A 12 -7.82 -1.83 7.24
N LEU A 13 -6.76 -1.07 7.50
CA LEU A 13 -6.44 -0.46 8.78
C LEU A 13 -6.62 1.05 8.69
N GLU A 14 -7.01 1.69 9.78
CA GLU A 14 -6.98 3.15 9.92
C GLU A 14 -6.18 3.52 11.16
N ILE A 15 -5.27 4.48 11.00
CA ILE A 15 -4.44 5.01 12.08
C ILE A 15 -4.86 6.43 12.39
N TYR A 16 -5.17 6.68 13.65
CA TYR A 16 -5.59 7.97 14.17
C TYR A 16 -4.60 8.48 15.22
N TYR A 17 -4.49 9.79 15.33
CA TYR A 17 -3.92 10.48 16.48
C TYR A 17 -5.01 11.34 17.14
N GLY A 18 -5.45 10.95 18.33
CA GLY A 18 -6.72 11.42 18.90
C GLY A 18 -7.88 11.11 17.96
N GLU A 19 -8.61 12.13 17.51
CA GLU A 19 -9.71 11.99 16.56
C GLU A 19 -9.29 12.18 15.09
N ARG A 20 -8.03 12.57 14.83
CA ARG A 20 -7.53 12.88 13.49
C ARG A 20 -7.08 11.61 12.80
N LEU A 21 -7.70 11.28 11.67
CA LEU A 21 -7.22 10.21 10.79
C LEU A 21 -5.88 10.66 10.18
N LEU A 22 -4.81 9.87 10.38
CA LEU A 22 -3.52 10.08 9.72
C LEU A 22 -3.52 9.37 8.36
N PHE A 23 -3.90 8.10 8.33
CA PHE A 23 -4.09 7.37 7.08
C PHE A 23 -5.01 6.17 7.21
N ARG A 24 -5.52 5.71 6.06
CA ARG A 24 -6.07 4.36 5.87
C ARG A 24 -5.14 3.54 4.98
N TYR A 25 -4.80 2.33 5.43
CA TYR A 25 -4.02 1.35 4.68
C TYR A 25 -4.92 0.19 4.24
N VAL A 26 -5.24 0.13 2.95
CA VAL A 26 -6.04 -0.94 2.35
C VAL A 26 -5.11 -2.08 1.98
N TYR A 27 -5.19 -3.19 2.69
CA TYR A 27 -4.30 -4.35 2.51
C TYR A 27 -4.96 -5.48 1.69
N ILE A 28 -6.29 -5.46 1.54
CA ILE A 28 -7.02 -6.30 0.57
C ILE A 28 -7.78 -5.39 -0.41
N PRO A 29 -7.10 -4.91 -1.47
CA PRO A 29 -7.75 -4.07 -2.48
C PRO A 29 -8.81 -4.86 -3.26
N ARG A 30 -9.93 -4.19 -3.60
CA ARG A 30 -11.01 -4.74 -4.46
C ARG A 30 -10.96 -4.16 -5.88
N THR A 31 -9.75 -3.87 -6.36
CA THR A 31 -9.50 -3.31 -7.69
C THR A 31 -9.43 -4.43 -8.74
N GLN A 32 -9.60 -4.07 -10.00
CA GLN A 32 -9.58 -5.05 -11.09
C GLN A 32 -8.17 -5.58 -11.34
N THR A 33 -8.03 -6.80 -11.89
CA THR A 33 -6.71 -7.38 -12.24
C THR A 33 -5.90 -6.48 -13.15
N ILE A 34 -6.54 -5.82 -14.12
CA ILE A 34 -5.88 -4.84 -15.02
C ILE A 34 -5.24 -3.67 -14.26
N GLU A 35 -5.61 -3.43 -13.00
CA GLU A 35 -5.03 -2.40 -12.15
C GLU A 35 -3.88 -2.91 -11.27
N SER A 36 -3.46 -4.17 -11.45
CA SER A 36 -2.44 -4.85 -10.65
C SER A 36 -2.65 -4.67 -9.14
N PRO A 37 -3.70 -5.30 -8.55
CA PRO A 37 -4.09 -5.09 -7.16
C PRO A 37 -2.91 -5.23 -6.20
N ARG A 38 -2.76 -4.24 -5.32
CA ARG A 38 -1.70 -4.19 -4.30
C ARG A 38 -2.13 -3.33 -3.11
N PRO A 39 -1.57 -3.54 -1.92
CA PRO A 39 -1.86 -2.67 -0.79
C PRO A 39 -1.50 -1.22 -1.07
N TYR A 40 -2.31 -0.30 -0.54
CA TYR A 40 -2.10 1.14 -0.71
C TYR A 40 -2.60 1.95 0.48
N PHE A 41 -2.05 3.15 0.63
CA PHE A 41 -2.51 4.15 1.58
C PHE A 41 -3.42 5.16 0.91
N HIS A 42 -4.70 5.20 1.31
CA HIS A 42 -5.62 6.26 0.91
C HIS A 42 -6.88 6.31 1.82
N PRO A 43 -7.24 7.48 2.37
CA PRO A 43 -6.49 8.74 2.30
C PRO A 43 -5.25 8.72 3.20
N ILE A 44 -4.24 9.52 2.87
CA ILE A 44 -3.23 10.03 3.82
C ILE A 44 -3.58 11.49 4.11
N LYS A 45 -3.49 11.93 5.36
CA LYS A 45 -3.90 13.27 5.78
C LYS A 45 -2.81 14.05 6.50
N THR A 46 -2.80 15.38 6.34
CA THR A 46 -2.06 16.30 7.21
C THR A 46 -2.70 16.34 8.62
N LEU A 47 -2.01 16.90 9.61
CA LEU A 47 -2.61 17.12 10.94
C LEU A 47 -3.73 18.17 10.92
N ALA A 48 -3.73 19.08 9.94
CA ALA A 48 -4.84 19.99 9.63
C ALA A 48 -6.05 19.29 8.96
N GLY A 49 -5.88 18.07 8.45
CA GLY A 49 -6.95 17.24 7.89
C GLY A 49 -7.02 17.19 6.36
N ASP A 50 -6.13 17.89 5.67
CA ASP A 50 -6.03 17.89 4.20
C ASP A 50 -5.61 16.52 3.68
N THR A 51 -6.23 16.06 2.60
CA THR A 51 -5.90 14.78 1.99
C THR A 51 -4.74 14.93 1.01
N LEU A 52 -3.67 14.15 1.21
CA LEU A 52 -2.43 14.18 0.42
C LEU A 52 -2.43 13.22 -0.77
N THR A 53 -3.40 12.29 -0.85
CA THR A 53 -3.43 11.24 -1.88
C THR A 53 -4.71 11.26 -2.70
N LEU A 54 -4.60 10.89 -3.98
CA LEU A 54 -5.71 10.64 -4.89
C LEU A 54 -5.89 9.13 -5.09
N PHE A 55 -7.08 8.70 -5.50
CA PHE A 55 -7.38 7.31 -5.79
C PHE A 55 -8.11 7.18 -7.13
N ARG A 56 -7.59 6.32 -8.01
CA ARG A 56 -8.17 5.95 -9.31
C ARG A 56 -8.60 7.15 -10.16
N PRO A 57 -7.68 8.04 -10.52
CA PRO A 57 -7.99 9.11 -11.47
C PRO A 57 -8.52 8.54 -12.79
N ASN A 58 -9.34 9.32 -13.49
CA ASN A 58 -10.12 8.85 -14.64
C ASN A 58 -9.24 8.39 -15.82
N ASP A 59 -8.08 8.99 -15.99
CA ASP A 59 -7.09 8.74 -17.04
C ASP A 59 -6.08 7.63 -16.66
N HIS A 60 -5.91 7.38 -15.36
CA HIS A 60 -4.95 6.39 -14.83
C HIS A 60 -5.57 5.59 -13.68
N ARG A 61 -6.61 4.80 -13.99
CA ARG A 61 -7.41 4.06 -12.98
C ARG A 61 -6.63 3.09 -12.12
N TRP A 62 -5.42 2.70 -12.52
CA TRP A 62 -4.52 1.83 -11.76
C TRP A 62 -3.60 2.57 -10.76
N GLN A 63 -3.72 3.90 -10.64
CA GLN A 63 -3.04 4.66 -9.60
C GLN A 63 -3.88 4.70 -8.32
N HIS A 64 -3.36 4.09 -7.25
CA HIS A 64 -4.03 3.98 -5.96
C HIS A 64 -3.17 4.60 -4.86
N GLY A 65 -3.54 5.82 -4.43
CA GLY A 65 -2.93 6.46 -3.27
C GLY A 65 -1.41 6.45 -3.28
N LEU A 66 -0.82 6.14 -2.13
CA LEU A 66 0.59 5.78 -2.03
C LEU A 66 0.70 4.24 -1.97
N SER A 67 1.51 3.65 -2.84
CA SER A 67 1.81 2.21 -2.84
C SER A 67 3.26 1.97 -3.21
N MET A 68 3.80 0.82 -2.83
CA MET A 68 5.16 0.40 -3.19
C MET A 68 5.06 -0.72 -4.23
N ALA A 69 5.78 -0.63 -5.34
CA ALA A 69 5.81 -1.66 -6.37
C ALA A 69 7.13 -1.64 -7.16
N ILE A 70 7.55 -2.81 -7.64
CA ILE A 70 8.49 -2.97 -8.75
C ILE A 70 7.58 -3.03 -9.97
N PRO A 71 7.49 -1.95 -10.77
CA PRO A 71 6.40 -1.78 -11.72
C PRO A 71 6.38 -2.85 -12.81
N TYR A 72 7.55 -3.36 -13.19
CA TYR A 72 7.71 -4.42 -14.17
C TYR A 72 8.86 -5.35 -13.77
N LEU A 73 8.63 -6.67 -13.80
CA LEU A 73 9.60 -7.68 -13.39
C LEU A 73 9.50 -8.87 -14.35
N SER A 74 10.58 -9.23 -15.03
CA SER A 74 10.69 -10.44 -15.85
C SER A 74 9.50 -10.75 -16.78
N GLY A 75 8.85 -9.72 -17.35
CA GLY A 75 7.68 -9.90 -18.22
C GLY A 75 6.34 -9.51 -17.59
N GLU A 76 6.27 -9.44 -16.27
CA GLU A 76 5.05 -9.15 -15.50
C GLU A 76 4.95 -7.67 -15.13
N ASN A 77 3.76 -7.12 -15.26
CA ASN A 77 3.38 -5.76 -14.90
C ASN A 77 2.70 -5.74 -13.52
N PHE A 78 3.35 -5.18 -12.52
CA PHE A 78 2.79 -4.94 -11.18
C PHE A 78 2.38 -3.48 -10.96
N TRP A 79 2.54 -2.61 -11.96
CA TRP A 79 2.08 -1.23 -11.94
C TRP A 79 0.58 -1.09 -12.20
N GLY A 80 0.07 -1.95 -13.09
CA GLY A 80 -1.28 -1.87 -13.63
C GLY A 80 -1.32 -1.14 -14.97
N GLY A 81 -2.49 -1.19 -15.60
CA GLY A 81 -2.73 -0.69 -16.94
C GLY A 81 -2.00 -1.50 -18.01
N LEU A 82 -1.76 -0.81 -19.12
CA LEU A 82 -1.11 -1.35 -20.31
C LEU A 82 0.39 -1.57 -20.08
N THR A 83 0.95 -2.58 -20.73
CA THR A 83 2.40 -2.84 -20.76
C THR A 83 3.02 -2.13 -21.96
N TYR A 84 4.13 -1.42 -21.75
CA TYR A 84 4.88 -0.83 -22.85
C TYR A 84 5.66 -1.90 -23.61
N GLU A 85 5.50 -1.92 -24.93
CA GLU A 85 6.26 -2.74 -25.86
C GLU A 85 6.94 -1.83 -26.88
N HIS A 86 8.26 -2.00 -27.02
CA HIS A 86 9.03 -1.19 -27.95
C HIS A 86 8.57 -1.43 -29.39
N GLY A 87 8.25 -0.36 -30.12
CA GLY A 87 7.79 -0.39 -31.51
C GLY A 87 6.26 -0.37 -31.68
N THR A 88 5.49 -0.86 -30.71
CA THR A 88 4.01 -0.90 -30.75
C THR A 88 3.36 0.02 -29.71
N GLY A 89 4.09 0.45 -28.69
CA GLY A 89 3.62 1.35 -27.65
C GLY A 89 2.95 0.61 -26.49
N TYR A 90 1.93 1.22 -25.89
CA TYR A 90 1.21 0.64 -24.75
C TYR A 90 0.13 -0.33 -25.23
N VAL A 91 0.25 -1.60 -24.84
CA VAL A 91 -0.68 -2.67 -25.22
C VAL A 91 -1.14 -3.43 -23.98
N GLN A 92 -2.42 -3.84 -23.96
CA GLN A 92 -2.92 -4.67 -22.87
C GLN A 92 -2.39 -6.11 -23.08
N LYS A 93 -1.63 -6.60 -22.11
CA LYS A 93 -1.11 -7.97 -22.09
C LYS A 93 -1.72 -8.75 -20.92
N PRO A 94 -1.76 -10.09 -20.97
CA PRO A 94 -2.21 -10.91 -19.84
C PRO A 94 -1.08 -11.09 -18.81
N ASN A 95 -0.49 -9.99 -18.35
CA ASN A 95 0.67 -9.97 -17.45
C ASN A 95 0.52 -9.03 -16.24
N ASN A 96 -0.69 -8.60 -15.89
CA ASN A 96 -0.94 -7.79 -14.71
C ASN A 96 -0.90 -8.65 -13.43
N GLY A 97 0.26 -8.69 -12.78
CA GLY A 97 0.47 -9.33 -11.48
C GLY A 97 -0.10 -8.50 -10.31
N GLN A 98 -0.07 -9.08 -9.11
CA GLN A 98 -0.61 -8.50 -7.89
C GLN A 98 0.31 -8.72 -6.67
N GLN A 99 0.18 -7.84 -5.67
CA GLN A 99 0.70 -8.08 -4.32
C GLN A 99 -0.47 -8.51 -3.44
N ARG A 100 -0.37 -9.69 -2.81
CA ARG A 100 -1.42 -10.24 -1.98
C ARG A 100 -0.99 -10.30 -0.52
N HIS A 101 -1.78 -9.68 0.34
CA HIS A 101 -1.68 -9.85 1.78
C HIS A 101 -1.82 -11.32 2.18
N LEU A 102 -0.93 -11.78 3.05
CA LEU A 102 -0.98 -13.10 3.66
C LEU A 102 -1.42 -13.02 5.12
N ASP A 103 -0.69 -12.24 5.91
CA ASP A 103 -0.93 -12.13 7.36
C ASP A 103 -0.31 -10.87 7.96
N TRP A 104 -0.73 -10.54 9.18
CA TRP A 104 -0.10 -9.56 10.05
C TRP A 104 0.77 -10.26 11.09
N ASN A 105 2.09 -10.21 10.91
CA ASN A 105 3.03 -10.79 11.87
C ASN A 105 3.15 -9.97 13.16
N ASN A 106 2.91 -8.67 13.08
CA ASN A 106 2.89 -7.78 14.24
C ASN A 106 1.92 -6.62 14.01
N MET A 107 1.14 -6.28 15.03
CA MET A 107 0.31 -5.07 15.07
C MET A 107 0.41 -4.45 16.45
N MET A 108 1.19 -3.38 16.55
CA MET A 108 1.38 -2.60 17.77
C MET A 108 0.88 -1.18 17.56
N CYS A 109 0.14 -0.67 18.55
CA CYS A 109 -0.38 0.69 18.59
C CYS A 109 -0.48 1.10 20.05
N ASP A 110 0.47 1.92 20.51
CA ASP A 110 0.51 2.42 21.88
C ASP A 110 1.06 3.85 21.95
N GLU A 111 0.95 4.47 23.11
CA GLU A 111 1.37 5.87 23.31
C GLU A 111 2.89 6.05 23.37
N ALA A 112 3.64 5.02 23.77
CA ALA A 112 5.08 5.13 24.04
C ALA A 112 5.93 4.90 22.79
N GLN A 113 5.54 3.95 21.94
CA GLN A 113 6.27 3.54 20.74
C GLN A 113 5.56 4.00 19.45
N GLY A 114 4.28 4.35 19.54
CA GLY A 114 3.48 4.75 18.40
C GLY A 114 2.87 3.55 17.70
N VAL A 115 2.91 3.55 16.37
CA VAL A 115 2.35 2.48 15.54
C VAL A 115 3.47 1.72 14.85
N HIS A 116 3.45 0.39 14.96
CA HIS A 116 4.35 -0.51 14.26
C HIS A 116 3.59 -1.73 13.74
N LEU A 117 3.54 -1.87 12.43
CA LEU A 117 2.84 -2.96 11.75
C LEU A 117 3.84 -3.74 10.90
N THR A 118 3.78 -5.07 10.96
CA THR A 118 4.56 -5.96 10.09
C THR A 118 3.61 -6.83 9.29
N GLU A 119 3.57 -6.61 7.99
CA GLU A 119 2.74 -7.32 7.02
C GLU A 119 3.56 -8.35 6.25
N GLN A 120 2.98 -9.54 6.05
CA GLN A 120 3.50 -10.53 5.12
C GLN A 120 2.70 -10.50 3.83
N LEU A 121 3.42 -10.48 2.71
CA LEU A 121 2.89 -10.33 1.37
C LEU A 121 3.53 -11.34 0.44
N VAL A 122 2.82 -11.68 -0.64
CA VAL A 122 3.37 -12.44 -1.77
C VAL A 122 3.07 -11.75 -3.07
N TRP A 123 4.05 -11.73 -3.97
CA TRP A 123 3.93 -11.22 -5.32
C TRP A 123 3.54 -12.36 -6.24
N VAL A 124 2.41 -12.21 -6.91
CA VAL A 124 1.80 -13.23 -7.74
C VAL A 124 1.67 -12.70 -9.16
N THR A 125 2.17 -13.44 -10.14
CA THR A 125 1.99 -13.13 -11.57
C THR A 125 0.52 -13.19 -11.96
N GLN A 126 0.17 -12.70 -13.14
CA GLN A 126 -1.19 -12.89 -13.64
C GLN A 126 -1.53 -14.40 -13.83
N SER A 127 -0.55 -15.22 -14.19
CA SER A 127 -0.69 -16.69 -14.32
C SER A 127 -0.89 -17.42 -12.98
N GLY A 128 -0.69 -16.74 -11.85
CA GLY A 128 -0.88 -17.31 -10.51
C GLY A 128 0.40 -17.84 -9.85
N GLU A 129 1.56 -17.68 -10.49
CA GLU A 129 2.86 -18.07 -9.95
C GLU A 129 3.30 -17.12 -8.84
N LYS A 130 3.85 -17.67 -7.75
CA LYS A 130 4.36 -16.88 -6.63
C LYS A 130 5.85 -16.63 -6.82
N TRP A 131 6.26 -15.38 -6.98
CA TRP A 131 7.66 -15.04 -7.31
C TRP A 131 8.44 -14.46 -6.15
N LEU A 132 7.84 -13.57 -5.36
CA LEU A 132 8.51 -12.90 -4.25
C LEU A 132 7.71 -13.07 -2.97
N ASP A 133 8.42 -13.33 -1.88
CA ASP A 133 7.93 -13.05 -0.54
C ASP A 133 8.36 -11.64 -0.15
N GLU A 134 7.41 -10.89 0.41
CA GLU A 134 7.66 -9.57 0.96
C GLU A 134 7.29 -9.54 2.44
N THR A 135 8.20 -9.00 3.24
CA THR A 135 7.88 -8.49 4.58
C THR A 135 7.88 -6.97 4.49
N ARG A 136 6.78 -6.34 4.92
CA ARG A 136 6.62 -4.89 4.92
C ARG A 136 6.42 -4.39 6.33
N GLN A 137 7.19 -3.38 6.72
CA GLN A 137 6.99 -2.66 7.97
C GLN A 137 6.42 -1.28 7.69
N ILE A 138 5.41 -0.90 8.48
CA ILE A 138 4.74 0.39 8.44
C ILE A 138 4.78 0.97 9.83
N SER A 139 5.36 2.16 9.99
CA SER A 139 5.51 2.80 11.30
C SER A 139 5.09 4.26 11.31
N VAL A 140 4.53 4.69 12.44
CA VAL A 140 4.30 6.10 12.80
C VAL A 140 4.84 6.31 14.22
N SER A 141 5.98 6.98 14.32
CA SER A 141 6.70 7.14 15.59
C SER A 141 6.91 8.61 15.98
N LYS A 142 6.86 9.55 15.01
CA LYS A 142 7.06 10.99 15.27
C LYS A 142 5.83 11.77 14.87
N ILE A 143 5.29 12.53 15.82
CA ILE A 143 4.20 13.47 15.61
C ILE A 143 4.47 14.73 16.43
N ALA A 144 4.36 15.89 15.81
CA ALA A 144 4.56 17.19 16.44
C ALA A 144 3.41 18.13 16.05
N PRO A 145 2.31 18.14 16.83
CA PRO A 145 1.15 18.98 16.55
C PRO A 145 1.49 20.47 16.48
N ASP A 146 2.41 20.94 17.32
CA ASP A 146 2.82 22.36 17.37
C ASP A 146 3.56 22.80 16.10
N SER A 147 4.18 21.86 15.39
CA SER A 147 4.90 22.08 14.12
C SER A 147 4.17 21.48 12.91
N ASP A 148 2.92 21.07 13.08
CA ASP A 148 2.01 20.53 12.06
C ASP A 148 2.60 19.38 11.19
N TYR A 149 3.38 18.47 11.78
CA TYR A 149 3.94 17.33 11.05
C TYR A 149 3.82 15.98 11.78
N TRP A 150 3.85 14.92 10.99
CA TRP A 150 4.00 13.53 11.45
C TRP A 150 4.76 12.72 10.39
N THR A 151 5.31 11.56 10.78
CA THR A 151 6.08 10.70 9.86
C THR A 151 5.37 9.38 9.55
N LEU A 152 5.41 9.00 8.27
CA LEU A 152 5.09 7.65 7.80
C LEU A 152 6.37 6.99 7.32
N GLU A 153 6.76 5.89 7.96
CA GLU A 153 7.93 5.10 7.57
C GLU A 153 7.49 3.77 6.99
N ILE A 154 8.03 3.42 5.83
CA ILE A 154 7.75 2.16 5.13
C ILE A 154 9.08 1.49 4.80
N GLN A 155 9.23 0.25 5.24
CA GLN A 155 10.39 -0.59 4.91
C GLN A 155 9.88 -1.89 4.28
N LEU A 156 10.61 -2.40 3.30
CA LEU A 156 10.28 -3.66 2.63
C LEU A 156 11.53 -4.51 2.44
N TRP A 157 11.37 -5.81 2.67
CA TRP A 157 12.36 -6.84 2.37
C TRP A 157 11.74 -7.82 1.40
N LEU A 158 12.46 -8.08 0.31
CA LEU A 158 12.03 -8.99 -0.75
C LEU A 158 12.93 -10.22 -0.77
N LYS A 159 12.32 -11.39 -0.92
CA LYS A 159 13.03 -12.65 -1.10
C LYS A 159 12.45 -13.36 -2.33
N ASN A 160 13.32 -13.72 -3.28
CA ASN A 160 12.94 -14.58 -4.39
C ASN A 160 12.49 -15.96 -3.85
N ARG A 161 11.45 -16.52 -4.45
CA ARG A 161 11.01 -17.89 -4.21
C ARG A 161 11.70 -18.88 -5.12
#